data_AF-A0A543AGU2-F1
#
_entry.id   AF-A0A543AGU2-F1
#
_cell.length_a   1.000
_cell.length_b   1.000
_cell.length_c   1.000
_cell.angle_alpha   90.00
_cell.angle_beta   90.00
_cell.angle_gamma   90.00
#
_symmetry.space_group_name_H-M   'P 1'
#
loop_
_entity.id
_entity.type
_entity.pdbx_description
1 polymer ?
#
loop_
_entity_poly.entity_id
_entity_poly.type
_entity_poly.pdbx_seq_one_letter_code
_entity_poly.pdbx_strand_id
1 'polypeptide(L)' 'MKLSVTRLFSADESGATHVRTLAKFLVESVDLVTQMFGASPETGTELDAQLDNLNDQASKTQTAMLTALRSSYL' A
#
# COMPACT_ATOMS: atom_id res chain seq x y z
N MET A 1 6.27 32.32 6.57
CA MET A 1 5.45 31.46 5.69
C MET A 1 4.18 31.10 6.43
N LYS A 2 2.99 31.52 5.94
CA LYS A 2 1.71 31.05 6.49
C LYS A 2 1.44 29.68 5.86
N LEU A 3 1.71 28.58 6.58
CA LEU A 3 1.17 27.28 6.21
C LEU A 3 -0.36 27.40 6.31
N SER A 4 -1.04 27.40 5.17
CA SER A 4 -2.50 27.41 5.13
C SER A 4 -3.01 26.14 5.81
N VAL A 5 -3.79 26.31 6.87
CA VAL A 5 -4.44 25.24 7.66
C VAL A 5 -5.15 24.21 6.77
N THR A 6 -5.66 24.63 5.61
CA THR A 6 -6.24 23.76 4.58
C THR A 6 -5.27 22.69 4.05
N ARG A 7 -3.98 23.00 3.89
CA ARG A 7 -2.97 22.02 3.43
C ARG A 7 -2.68 20.95 4.48
N LEU A 8 -2.74 21.30 5.76
CA LEU A 8 -2.56 20.35 6.87
C LEU A 8 -3.70 19.33 6.92
N PHE A 9 -4.95 19.78 6.79
CA PHE A 9 -6.11 18.88 6.77
C PHE A 9 -6.15 17.99 5.51
N SER A 10 -5.79 18.52 4.33
CA SER A 10 -5.71 17.72 3.12
C SER A 10 -4.57 16.68 3.14
N ALA A 11 -3.45 17.00 3.79
CA ALA A 11 -2.35 16.04 3.97
C ALA A 11 -2.74 14.90 4.92
N ASP A 12 -3.56 15.18 5.94
CA ASP A 12 -4.02 14.20 6.92
C ASP A 12 -5.01 13.19 6.30
N GLU A 13 -5.95 13.66 5.48
CA GLU A 13 -6.93 12.81 4.78
C GLU A 13 -6.27 11.96 3.67
N SER A 14 -5.31 12.54 2.96
CA SER A 14 -4.47 11.83 1.98
C SER A 14 -3.58 10.76 2.64
N GLY A 15 -2.94 11.10 3.75
CA GLY A 15 -2.11 10.18 4.53
C GLY A 15 -2.92 9.00 5.08
N ALA A 16 -4.09 9.25 5.64
CA ALA A 16 -5.01 8.20 6.10
C ALA A 16 -5.45 7.26 4.95
N THR A 17 -5.63 7.80 3.75
CA THR A 17 -5.97 7.01 2.56
C THR A 17 -4.82 6.09 2.15
N HIS A 18 -3.58 6.59 2.11
CA HIS A 18 -2.40 5.77 1.82
C HIS A 18 -2.20 4.63 2.83
N VAL A 19 -2.36 4.92 4.12
CA VAL A 19 -2.22 3.91 5.20
C VAL A 19 -3.32 2.84 5.09
N ARG A 20 -4.57 3.23 4.80
CA ARG A 20 -5.66 2.26 4.58
C ARG A 20 -5.39 1.35 3.39
N THR A 21 -4.87 1.91 2.30
CA THR A 21 -4.51 1.12 1.11
C THR A 21 -3.40 0.12 1.42
N LEU A 22 -2.36 0.52 2.14
CA LEU A 22 -1.28 -0.39 2.59
C LEU A 22 -1.81 -1.49 3.52
N ALA A 23 -2.71 -1.16 4.43
CA ALA A 23 -3.35 -2.15 5.31
C ALA A 23 -4.19 -3.17 4.51
N LYS A 24 -4.88 -2.74 3.46
CA LYS A 24 -5.63 -3.63 2.56
C LYS A 24 -4.72 -4.62 1.86
N PHE A 25 -3.59 -4.14 1.32
CA PHE A 25 -2.58 -4.99 0.70
C PHE A 25 -2.01 -6.02 1.67
N LEU A 26 -1.75 -5.64 2.93
CA LEU A 26 -1.30 -6.60 3.94
C LEU A 26 -2.31 -7.73 4.15
N VAL A 27 -3.60 -7.40 4.28
CA VAL A 27 -4.67 -8.41 4.44
C VAL A 27 -4.75 -9.34 3.23
N GLU A 28 -4.70 -8.79 2.02
CA GLU A 28 -4.71 -9.56 0.78
C GLU A 28 -3.47 -10.46 0.65
N SER A 29 -2.29 -10.02 1.10
CA SER A 29 -1.08 -10.84 1.11
C SER A 29 -1.22 -12.05 2.03
N VAL A 30 -1.75 -11.84 3.24
CA VAL A 30 -1.96 -12.92 4.21
C VAL A 30 -2.96 -13.95 3.68
N ASP A 31 -4.00 -13.50 2.98
CA ASP A 31 -4.97 -14.39 2.34
C ASP A 31 -4.31 -15.22 1.21
N LEU A 32 -3.54 -14.60 0.33
CA LEU A 32 -2.80 -15.31 -0.75
C LEU A 32 -1.80 -16.33 -0.19
N VAL A 33 -1.05 -15.98 0.85
CA VAL A 33 -0.14 -16.91 1.54
C VAL A 33 -0.93 -18.06 2.17
N THR A 34 -2.10 -17.79 2.75
CA THR A 34 -2.96 -18.83 3.32
C THR A 34 -3.49 -19.77 2.23
N GLN A 35 -3.87 -19.25 1.06
CA GLN A 35 -4.29 -20.05 -0.09
C GLN A 35 -3.15 -20.94 -0.62
N MET A 36 -1.89 -20.51 -0.52
CA MET A 36 -0.74 -21.34 -0.88
C MET A 36 -0.56 -22.55 0.05
N PHE A 37 -0.99 -22.46 1.32
CA PHE A 37 -1.00 -23.59 2.25
C PHE A 37 -2.12 -24.58 1.90
N GLY A 38 -1.87 -25.43 0.91
CA GLY A 38 -2.81 -26.44 0.41
C GLY A 38 -3.02 -26.40 -1.10
N ALA A 39 -2.43 -25.42 -1.79
CA ALA A 39 -2.50 -25.27 -3.23
C ALA A 39 -1.63 -26.31 -3.97
N SER A 40 -2.12 -26.74 -5.13
CA SER A 40 -1.34 -27.48 -6.14
C SER A 40 -0.20 -26.61 -6.69
N PRO A 41 0.90 -27.20 -7.22
CA PRO A 41 2.08 -26.45 -7.68
C PRO A 41 1.77 -25.38 -8.76
N GLU A 42 0.83 -25.67 -9.66
CA GLU A 42 0.39 -24.71 -10.69
C GLU A 42 -0.31 -23.50 -10.07
N THR A 43 -1.20 -23.76 -9.10
CA THR A 43 -1.89 -22.72 -8.32
C THR A 43 -0.93 -21.94 -7.43
N GLY A 44 0.10 -22.58 -6.89
CA GLY A 44 1.16 -21.93 -6.11
C GLY A 44 1.94 -20.90 -6.93
N THR A 45 2.25 -21.21 -8.20
CA THR A 45 2.93 -20.27 -9.10
C THR A 45 2.09 -19.03 -9.41
N GLU A 46 0.77 -19.22 -9.58
CA GLU A 46 -0.15 -18.11 -9.81
C GLU A 46 -0.35 -17.23 -8.56
N LEU A 47 -0.45 -17.84 -7.37
CA LEU A 47 -0.55 -17.12 -6.10
C LEU A 47 0.74 -16.34 -5.79
N ASP A 48 1.90 -16.90 -6.11
CA ASP A 48 3.21 -16.23 -5.97
C ASP A 48 3.30 -14.99 -6.88
N ALA A 49 2.88 -15.10 -8.15
CA ALA A 49 2.81 -13.96 -9.06
C ALA A 49 1.83 -12.86 -8.58
N GLN A 50 0.73 -13.25 -7.93
CA GLN A 50 -0.21 -12.30 -7.33
C GLN A 50 0.41 -11.57 -6.12
N LEU A 51 1.19 -12.27 -5.30
CA LEU A 51 1.94 -11.68 -4.18
C LEU A 51 3.00 -10.69 -4.66
N ASP A 52 3.74 -11.02 -5.72
CA ASP A 52 4.72 -10.11 -6.32
C ASP A 52 4.07 -8.82 -6.82
N ASN A 53 2.96 -8.93 -7.56
CA ASN A 53 2.21 -7.76 -8.03
C ASN A 53 1.69 -6.91 -6.86
N LEU A 54 1.22 -7.55 -5.79
CA LEU A 54 0.74 -6.85 -4.61
C LEU A 54 1.88 -6.11 -3.90
N ASN A 55 3.05 -6.73 -3.77
CA ASN A 55 4.25 -6.10 -3.23
C ASN A 55 4.70 -4.88 -4.06
N ASP A 56 4.63 -4.97 -5.39
CA ASP A 56 4.89 -3.86 -6.29
C ASP A 56 3.93 -2.69 -6.08
N GLN A 57 2.63 -2.97 -5.90
CA GLN A 57 1.61 -1.96 -5.62
C GLN A 57 1.78 -1.30 -4.25
N ALA A 58 2.13 -2.10 -3.23
CA ALA A 58 2.45 -1.59 -1.90
C ALA A 58 3.67 -0.67 -1.93
N SER A 59 4.74 -1.06 -2.63
CA SER A 59 5.97 -0.27 -2.80
C SER A 59 5.70 1.07 -3.49
N LYS A 60 4.89 1.06 -4.56
CA LYS A 60 4.45 2.30 -5.25
C LYS A 60 3.64 3.20 -4.33
N THR A 61 2.72 2.63 -3.56
CA THR A 61 1.85 3.37 -2.63
C THR A 61 2.66 4.00 -1.50
N GLN A 62 3.63 3.27 -0.94
CA GLN A 62 4.55 3.79 0.08
C GLN A 62 5.40 4.94 -0.48
N THR A 63 5.95 4.78 -1.69
CA THR A 63 6.76 5.82 -2.34
C THR A 63 5.93 7.08 -2.59
N ALA A 64 4.68 6.93 -3.04
CA ALA A 64 3.76 8.05 -3.22
C ALA A 64 3.45 8.75 -1.89
N MET A 65 3.20 8.00 -0.81
CA MET A 65 2.97 8.55 0.53
C MET A 65 4.18 9.34 1.03
N LEU A 66 5.40 8.80 0.93
CA LEU A 66 6.63 9.47 1.34
C LEU A 66 6.89 10.74 0.52
N THR A 67 6.59 10.70 -0.78
CA THR A 67 6.70 11.86 -1.66
C THR A 67 5.70 12.95 -1.28
N ALA A 68 4.45 12.58 -1.03
CA ALA A 68 3.40 13.50 -0.61
C ALA A 68 3.72 14.15 0.75
N LEU A 69 4.23 13.37 1.71
CA LEU A 69 4.71 13.88 2.99
C LEU A 69 5.84 14.89 2.77
N ARG A 70 6.89 14.53 2.03
CA ARG A 70 8.01 15.43 1.72
C ARG A 70 7.53 16.74 1.09
N SER A 71 6.63 16.69 0.13
CA SER A 71 6.06 17.87 -0.53
C SER A 71 5.17 18.73 0.37
N SER A 72 4.65 18.18 1.46
CA SER A 72 3.84 18.93 2.43
C SER A 72 4.69 19.71 3.43
N TYR A 73 5.94 19.29 3.66
CA TYR A 73 6.89 19.91 4.60
C TYR A 73 7.92 20.85 3.93
N LEU A 74 8.01 20.89 2.60
CA LEU A 74 8.82 21.83 1.81
C LEU A 74 7.97 23.02 1.32
#